data_AF-A0A641MHW3-F1
#
_entry.id   AF-A0A641MHW3-F1
#
_cell.length_a   1.000
_cell.length_b   1.000
_cell.length_c   1.000
_cell.angle_alpha   90.00
_cell.angle_beta   90.00
_cell.angle_gamma   90.00
#
_symmetry.space_group_name_H-M   'P 1'
#
loop_
_entity.id
_entity.type
_entity.pdbx_description
1 polymer ?
#
loop_
_entity_poly.entity_id
_entity_poly.type
_entity_poly.pdbx_seq_one_letter_code
_entity_poly.pdbx_strand_id
1 'polypeptide(L)'
;YLSRIENLFYIIRYSSSDVLSCLWEISLAYMDNLYKGECAFWLDINRYLEYKYIYTAHNRMWRDGLGKVISACQQEDYVVPDLDIQMFLESFTTLLYNARIAECPPIVLHKSAYFMLRGIMTSQGAERLEKIENQFAESMKK
;
A
#
# COMPACT_ATOMS: atom_id res chain seq x y z
N TYR A 1 16.74 -6.38 -7.11
CA TYR A 1 15.41 -6.23 -6.47
C TYR A 1 15.01 -4.76 -6.39
N LEU A 2 15.86 -3.89 -5.81
CA LEU A 2 15.73 -2.43 -5.79
C LEU A 2 15.27 -1.82 -7.12
N SER A 3 16.03 -2.02 -8.19
CA SER A 3 15.71 -1.49 -9.53
C SER A 3 14.34 -1.92 -10.07
N ARG A 4 13.82 -3.08 -9.64
CA ARG A 4 12.50 -3.57 -10.07
C ARG A 4 11.37 -2.84 -9.36
N ILE A 5 11.50 -2.54 -8.06
CA ILE A 5 10.51 -1.77 -7.31
C ILE A 5 10.50 -0.32 -7.78
N GLU A 6 11.68 0.28 -8.01
CA GLU A 6 11.78 1.64 -8.52
C GLU A 6 11.15 1.78 -9.92
N ASN A 7 11.43 0.83 -10.82
CA ASN A 7 10.79 0.77 -12.13
C ASN A 7 9.28 0.56 -12.03
N LEU A 8 8.81 -0.27 -11.10
CA LEU A 8 7.38 -0.47 -10.86
C LEU A 8 6.71 0.83 -10.43
N PHE A 9 7.30 1.57 -9.48
CA PHE A 9 6.79 2.88 -9.08
C PHE A 9 6.81 3.89 -10.22
N TYR A 10 7.78 3.83 -11.12
CA TYR A 10 7.81 4.69 -12.30
C TYR A 10 6.67 4.36 -13.26
N ILE A 11 6.45 3.08 -13.56
CA ILE A 11 5.39 2.62 -14.47
C ILE A 11 4.02 2.99 -13.92
N ILE A 12 3.77 2.74 -12.63
CA ILE A 12 2.50 3.07 -11.97
C ILE A 12 2.27 4.58 -12.06
N ARG A 13 3.24 5.40 -11.65
CA ARG A 13 3.13 6.87 -11.72
C ARG A 13 2.84 7.40 -13.12
N TYR A 14 3.43 6.79 -14.15
CA TYR A 14 3.19 7.19 -15.53
C TYR A 14 1.81 6.78 -16.05
N SER A 15 1.26 5.67 -15.54
CA SER A 15 0.00 5.09 -16.03
C SER A 15 -1.23 5.60 -15.25
N SER A 16 -1.02 6.07 -14.02
CA SER A 16 -2.10 6.55 -13.14
C SER A 16 -2.68 7.87 -13.63
N SER A 17 -4.02 7.97 -13.58
CA SER A 17 -4.73 9.18 -14.01
C SER A 17 -4.55 10.41 -13.10
N ASP A 18 -4.24 10.18 -11.81
CA ASP A 18 -3.97 11.21 -10.81
C ASP A 18 -3.16 10.62 -9.64
N VAL A 19 -2.74 11.47 -8.70
CA VAL A 19 -1.90 11.07 -7.55
C VAL A 19 -2.59 10.09 -6.61
N LEU A 20 -3.92 10.14 -6.48
CA LEU A 20 -4.67 9.24 -5.62
C LEU A 20 -4.85 7.86 -6.29
N SER A 21 -5.05 7.83 -7.60
CA SER A 21 -4.99 6.60 -8.41
C SER A 21 -3.62 5.94 -8.27
N CYS A 22 -2.54 6.73 -8.31
CA CYS A 22 -1.19 6.24 -8.07
C CYS A 22 -1.01 5.67 -6.66
N LEU A 23 -1.57 6.31 -5.63
CA LEU A 23 -1.51 5.80 -4.25
C LEU A 23 -2.18 4.43 -4.15
N TRP A 24 -3.34 4.30 -4.78
CA TRP A 24 -4.09 3.06 -4.80
C TRP A 24 -3.33 1.94 -5.53
N GLU A 25 -2.82 2.21 -6.74
CA GLU A 25 -2.07 1.22 -7.53
C GLU A 25 -0.77 0.77 -6.83
N ILE A 26 -0.04 1.67 -6.18
CA ILE A 26 1.14 1.28 -5.38
C ILE A 26 0.74 0.42 -4.18
N SER A 27 -0.40 0.73 -3.54
CA SER A 27 -0.92 -0.05 -2.42
C SER A 27 -1.32 -1.47 -2.86
N LEU A 28 -1.99 -1.61 -4.01
CA LEU A 28 -2.28 -2.90 -4.63
C LEU A 28 -0.99 -3.68 -4.94
N ALA A 29 -0.01 -3.02 -5.56
CA ALA A 29 1.26 -3.64 -5.91
C ALA A 29 2.05 -4.12 -4.68
N TYR A 30 1.98 -3.40 -3.57
CA TYR A 30 2.56 -3.84 -2.30
C TYR A 30 1.88 -5.12 -1.78
N MET A 31 0.54 -5.17 -1.80
CA MET A 31 -0.22 -6.35 -1.39
C MET A 31 0.08 -7.56 -2.29
N ASP A 32 0.08 -7.39 -3.61
CA ASP A 32 0.44 -8.45 -4.56
C ASP A 32 1.84 -8.99 -4.28
N ASN A 33 2.77 -8.10 -3.93
CA ASN A 33 4.12 -8.48 -3.58
C ASN A 33 4.20 -9.27 -2.25
N LEU A 34 3.33 -8.99 -1.27
CA LEU A 34 3.19 -9.85 -0.07
C LEU A 34 2.69 -11.25 -0.43
N TYR A 35 1.84 -11.40 -1.44
CA TYR A 35 1.35 -12.70 -1.89
C TYR A 35 2.30 -13.46 -2.81
N LYS A 36 3.34 -12.81 -3.37
CA LYS A 36 4.40 -13.51 -4.12
C LYS A 36 5.27 -14.40 -3.24
N GLY A 37 5.40 -14.07 -1.96
CA GLY A 37 6.12 -14.88 -0.97
C GLY A 37 5.19 -15.91 -0.33
N GLU A 38 5.70 -17.12 -0.14
CA GLU A 38 5.04 -18.16 0.66
C GLU A 38 4.74 -17.67 2.08
N CYS A 39 3.67 -18.17 2.71
CA CYS A 39 3.32 -17.72 4.07
C CYS A 39 4.44 -18.05 5.06
N ALA A 40 5.02 -19.25 4.92
CA ALA A 40 6.13 -19.72 5.74
C ALA A 40 7.34 -18.76 5.71
N PHE A 41 7.65 -18.18 4.54
CA PHE A 41 8.74 -17.20 4.42
C PHE A 41 8.49 -15.97 5.29
N TRP A 42 7.27 -15.43 5.26
CA TRP A 42 6.92 -14.28 6.08
C TRP A 42 6.87 -14.62 7.58
N LEU A 43 6.37 -15.81 7.93
CA LEU A 43 6.37 -16.30 9.31
C LEU A 43 7.79 -16.45 9.85
N ASP A 44 8.74 -16.94 9.06
CA ASP A 44 10.14 -17.07 9.46
C ASP A 44 10.78 -15.70 9.70
N ILE A 45 10.51 -14.73 8.82
CA ILE A 45 10.95 -13.34 9.01
C ILE A 45 10.40 -12.74 10.31
N ASN A 46 9.15 -13.03 10.65
CA ASN A 46 8.53 -12.52 11.87
C ASN A 46 9.08 -13.19 13.14
N ARG A 47 9.44 -14.48 13.06
CA ARG A 47 9.88 -15.30 14.21
C ARG A 47 11.35 -15.09 14.56
N TYR A 48 12.23 -14.97 13.58
CA TYR A 48 13.66 -14.95 13.82
C TYR A 48 14.23 -13.53 13.72
N LEU A 49 14.77 -13.04 14.84
CA LEU A 49 15.42 -11.72 14.94
C LEU A 49 16.52 -11.52 13.88
N GLU A 50 17.21 -12.61 13.52
CA GLU A 50 18.26 -12.66 12.50
C GLU A 50 17.75 -12.26 11.10
N TYR A 51 16.45 -12.41 10.82
CA TYR A 51 15.83 -12.04 9.54
C TYR A 51 15.10 -10.70 9.58
N LYS A 52 15.09 -10.01 10.72
CA LYS A 52 14.41 -8.71 10.87
C LYS A 52 14.95 -7.66 9.89
N TYR A 53 16.23 -7.73 9.51
CA TYR A 53 16.80 -6.82 8.52
C TYR A 53 16.17 -6.99 7.13
N ILE A 54 15.67 -8.18 6.78
CA ILE A 54 14.98 -8.46 5.51
C ILE A 54 13.64 -7.73 5.52
N TYR A 55 12.86 -7.83 6.60
CA TYR A 55 11.63 -7.08 6.79
C TYR A 55 11.89 -5.56 6.71
N THR A 56 12.89 -5.07 7.43
CA THR A 56 13.22 -3.64 7.48
C THR A 56 13.65 -3.11 6.12
N ALA A 57 14.54 -3.82 5.42
CA ALA A 57 15.01 -3.41 4.09
C ALA A 57 13.88 -3.45 3.05
N HIS A 58 13.05 -4.49 3.10
CA HIS A 58 11.89 -4.64 2.23
C HIS A 58 10.90 -3.50 2.43
N ASN A 59 10.47 -3.27 3.67
CA ASN A 59 9.48 -2.25 3.97
C ASN A 59 9.99 -0.83 3.78
N ARG A 60 11.29 -0.59 3.95
CA ARG A 60 11.85 0.74 3.70
C ARG A 60 11.54 1.25 2.30
N MET A 61 11.76 0.43 1.27
CA MET A 61 11.53 0.83 -0.12
C MET A 61 10.06 1.13 -0.40
N TRP A 62 9.16 0.26 0.10
CA TRP A 62 7.72 0.45 -0.05
C TRP A 62 7.20 1.65 0.73
N ARG A 63 7.67 1.85 1.96
CA ARG A 63 7.32 3.01 2.79
C ARG A 63 7.82 4.31 2.17
N ASP A 64 9.04 4.34 1.63
CA ASP A 64 9.57 5.51 0.94
C ASP A 64 8.75 5.86 -0.31
N GLY A 65 8.34 4.86 -1.08
CA GLY A 65 7.48 5.03 -2.26
C GLY A 65 6.08 5.53 -1.90
N LEU A 66 5.40 4.84 -0.99
CA LEU A 66 4.07 5.22 -0.51
C LEU A 66 4.09 6.60 0.15
N GLY A 67 5.11 6.91 0.96
CA GLY A 67 5.24 8.19 1.65
C GLY A 67 5.35 9.37 0.69
N LYS A 68 6.11 9.22 -0.41
CA LYS A 68 6.17 10.24 -1.46
C LYS A 68 4.81 10.52 -2.09
N VAL A 69 4.03 9.48 -2.35
CA VAL A 69 2.71 9.63 -2.98
C VAL A 69 1.67 10.16 -1.98
N ILE A 70 1.74 9.77 -0.71
CA ILE A 70 0.89 10.35 0.35
C ILE A 70 1.18 11.85 0.51
N SER A 71 2.45 12.26 0.54
CA SER A 71 2.81 13.69 0.54
C SER A 71 2.26 14.43 -0.69
N ALA A 72 2.33 13.83 -1.88
CA ALA A 72 1.74 14.42 -3.08
C ALA A 72 0.20 14.53 -2.95
N CYS A 73 -0.45 13.53 -2.36
CA CYS A 73 -1.90 13.59 -2.08
C CYS A 73 -2.27 14.67 -1.06
N GLN A 74 -1.39 15.01 -0.11
CA GLN A 74 -1.60 16.16 0.78
C GLN A 74 -1.49 17.50 0.03
N GLN A 75 -0.58 17.61 -0.94
CA GLN A 75 -0.42 18.81 -1.77
C GLN A 75 -1.65 19.06 -2.66
N GLU A 76 -2.33 17.99 -3.09
CA GLU A 76 -3.53 18.01 -3.93
C GLU A 76 -4.85 17.96 -3.13
N ASP A 77 -4.80 18.18 -1.81
CA ASP A 77 -5.95 18.18 -0.89
C ASP A 77 -6.79 16.87 -0.88
N TYR A 78 -6.17 15.74 -1.23
CA TYR A 78 -6.80 14.42 -1.13
C TYR A 78 -6.60 13.76 0.24
N VAL A 79 -5.45 13.99 0.88
CA VAL A 79 -5.11 13.47 2.21
C VAL A 79 -5.04 14.62 3.21
N VAL A 80 -5.46 14.38 4.45
CA VAL A 80 -5.43 15.41 5.51
C VAL A 80 -4.00 15.95 5.71
N PRO A 81 -3.81 17.28 5.79
CA PRO A 81 -2.48 17.90 5.75
C PRO A 81 -1.62 17.60 6.98
N ASP A 82 -2.24 17.38 8.14
CA ASP A 82 -1.52 17.13 9.41
C ASP A 82 -1.30 15.64 9.71
N LEU A 83 -1.45 14.78 8.71
CA LEU A 83 -1.17 13.35 8.86
C LEU A 83 0.32 13.12 9.16
N ASP A 84 0.62 12.42 10.25
CA ASP A 84 1.94 11.80 10.43
C ASP A 84 2.08 10.62 9.46
N ILE A 85 2.70 10.90 8.31
CA ILE A 85 2.89 9.92 7.23
C ILE A 85 3.69 8.71 7.73
N GLN A 86 4.71 8.91 8.57
CA GLN A 86 5.58 7.82 9.00
C GLN A 86 4.83 6.86 9.92
N MET A 87 4.11 7.41 10.91
CA MET A 87 3.29 6.63 11.83
C MET A 87 2.16 5.90 11.09
N PHE A 88 1.52 6.57 10.12
CA PHE A 88 0.52 5.95 9.27
C PHE A 88 1.08 4.78 8.48
N LEU A 89 2.22 4.96 7.80
CA LEU A 89 2.83 3.91 6.98
C LEU A 89 3.32 2.73 7.81
N GLU A 90 3.81 2.99 9.02
CA GLU A 90 4.15 1.92 9.96
C GLU A 90 2.92 1.08 10.28
N SER A 91 1.82 1.72 10.65
CA SER A 91 0.55 1.05 10.95
C SER A 91 -0.02 0.32 9.73
N PHE A 92 -0.01 0.96 8.56
CA PHE A 92 -0.54 0.44 7.30
C PHE A 92 0.20 -0.82 6.84
N THR A 93 1.54 -0.74 6.76
CA THR A 93 2.35 -1.88 6.33
C THR A 93 2.32 -3.02 7.34
N THR A 94 2.24 -2.72 8.64
CA THR A 94 2.13 -3.71 9.71
C THR A 94 0.79 -4.45 9.65
N LEU A 95 -0.32 -3.74 9.43
CA LEU A 95 -1.63 -4.37 9.29
C LEU A 95 -1.64 -5.37 8.14
N LEU A 96 -1.18 -4.94 6.95
CA LEU A 96 -1.19 -5.79 5.76
C LEU A 96 -0.24 -6.98 5.89
N TYR A 97 0.92 -6.78 6.50
CA TYR A 97 1.84 -7.86 6.82
C TYR A 97 1.24 -8.86 7.80
N ASN A 98 0.59 -8.38 8.88
CA ASN A 98 -0.05 -9.23 9.87
C ASN A 98 -1.22 -10.03 9.27
N ALA A 99 -2.00 -9.41 8.39
CA ALA A 99 -3.05 -10.11 7.66
C ALA A 99 -2.47 -11.19 6.73
N ARG A 100 -1.31 -10.92 6.09
CA ARG A 100 -0.61 -11.91 5.26
C ARG A 100 -0.13 -13.12 6.05
N ILE A 101 0.51 -12.92 7.21
CA ILE A 101 1.00 -14.04 8.06
C ILE A 101 -0.13 -14.81 8.72
N ALA A 102 -1.29 -14.17 8.91
CA ALA A 102 -2.52 -14.82 9.38
C ALA A 102 -3.26 -15.57 8.26
N GLU A 103 -2.66 -15.69 7.07
CA GLU A 103 -3.23 -16.37 5.90
C GLU A 103 -4.62 -15.84 5.50
N CYS A 104 -4.86 -14.55 5.74
CA CYS A 104 -6.10 -13.92 5.32
C CYS A 104 -6.20 -13.97 3.78
N PRO A 105 -7.41 -14.16 3.22
CA PRO A 105 -7.65 -14.07 1.79
C PRO A 105 -7.27 -12.67 1.23
N PRO A 106 -6.83 -12.56 -0.04
CA PRO A 106 -6.45 -11.27 -0.64
C PRO A 106 -7.51 -10.17 -0.52
N ILE A 107 -8.79 -10.54 -0.57
CA ILE A 107 -9.90 -9.57 -0.42
C ILE A 107 -9.90 -8.88 0.96
N VAL A 108 -9.40 -9.54 2.01
CA VAL A 108 -9.31 -8.95 3.35
C VAL A 108 -8.24 -7.85 3.34
N LEU A 109 -7.06 -8.12 2.79
CA LEU A 109 -5.99 -7.12 2.68
C LEU A 109 -6.44 -5.93 1.84
N HIS A 110 -7.12 -6.20 0.74
CA HIS A 110 -7.70 -5.17 -0.12
C HIS A 110 -8.66 -4.25 0.64
N LYS A 111 -9.63 -4.81 1.37
CA LYS A 111 -10.57 -4.01 2.17
C LYS A 111 -9.89 -3.31 3.33
N SER A 112 -8.93 -3.93 4.00
CA SER A 112 -8.12 -3.30 5.03
C SER A 112 -7.36 -2.08 4.49
N ALA A 113 -6.71 -2.21 3.33
CA ALA A 113 -6.01 -1.12 2.68
C ALA A 113 -6.97 0.02 2.32
N TYR A 114 -8.11 -0.30 1.70
CA TYR A 114 -9.15 0.67 1.37
C TYR A 114 -9.61 1.45 2.60
N PHE A 115 -9.97 0.77 3.70
CA PHE A 115 -10.48 1.45 4.90
C PHE A 115 -9.41 2.30 5.59
N MET A 116 -8.16 1.83 5.65
CA MET A 116 -7.08 2.63 6.22
C MET A 116 -6.80 3.88 5.39
N LEU A 117 -6.72 3.76 4.07
CA LEU A 117 -6.55 4.91 3.18
C LEU A 117 -7.74 5.86 3.31
N ARG A 118 -8.97 5.35 3.24
CA ARG A 118 -10.20 6.16 3.40
C ARG A 118 -10.22 6.96 4.70
N GLY A 119 -9.65 6.42 5.78
CA GLY A 119 -9.57 7.05 7.09
C GLY A 119 -8.64 8.27 7.19
N ILE A 120 -7.71 8.43 6.24
CA ILE A 120 -6.79 9.59 6.17
C ILE A 120 -7.16 10.61 5.09
N MET A 121 -8.22 10.35 4.33
CA MET A 121 -8.63 11.23 3.23
C MET A 121 -9.42 12.45 3.71
N THR A 122 -9.32 13.55 2.98
CA THR A 122 -10.29 14.66 3.02
C THR A 122 -11.62 14.21 2.42
N SER A 123 -12.67 15.04 2.48
CA SER A 123 -13.95 14.78 1.80
C SER A 123 -13.81 14.64 0.28
N GLN A 124 -12.86 15.33 -0.34
CA GLN A 124 -12.57 15.22 -1.77
C GLN A 124 -11.82 13.92 -2.09
N GLY A 125 -10.76 13.59 -1.34
CA GLY A 125 -10.01 12.35 -1.53
C GLY A 125 -10.86 11.11 -1.29
N ALA A 126 -11.73 11.19 -0.29
CA ALA A 126 -12.77 10.22 0.01
C ALA A 126 -13.64 9.83 -1.19
N GLU A 127 -14.24 10.83 -1.84
CA GLU A 127 -15.12 10.63 -3.00
C GLU A 127 -14.33 10.09 -4.20
N ARG A 128 -13.10 10.58 -4.41
CA ARG A 128 -12.24 10.11 -5.49
C ARG A 128 -11.80 8.66 -5.27
N LEU A 129 -11.42 8.28 -4.04
CA LEU A 129 -11.04 6.93 -3.68
C LEU A 129 -12.18 5.94 -3.88
N GLU A 130 -13.41 6.32 -3.53
CA GLU A 130 -14.59 5.50 -3.76
C GLU A 130 -14.84 5.24 -5.25
N LYS A 131 -14.65 6.26 -6.11
CA LYS A 131 -14.72 6.09 -7.57
C LYS A 131 -13.65 5.12 -8.08
N ILE A 132 -12.42 5.22 -7.57
CA ILE A 132 -11.32 4.32 -7.93
C ILE A 132 -11.63 2.87 -7.50
N GLU A 133 -12.09 2.67 -6.27
CA GLU A 133 -12.47 1.35 -5.73
C GLU A 133 -13.60 0.71 -6.55
N ASN A 134 -14.61 1.49 -6.93
CA ASN A 134 -15.72 1.00 -7.75
C ASN A 134 -15.25 0.56 -9.15
N GLN A 135 -14.39 1.36 -9.79
CA GLN A 135 -13.79 1.01 -11.08
C GLN A 135 -12.95 -0.28 -10.99
N PHE A 136 -12.17 -0.43 -9.92
CA PHE A 136 -11.41 -1.65 -9.66
C PHE A 136 -12.34 -2.86 -9.48
N ALA A 137 -13.38 -2.74 -8.66
CA ALA A 137 -14.33 -3.82 -8.41
C ALA A 137 -15.10 -4.26 -9.68
N GLU A 138 -15.38 -3.33 -10.60
CA GLU A 138 -15.96 -3.64 -11.91
C GLU A 138 -14.99 -4.40 -12.82
N SER A 139 -13.70 -4.03 -12.80
CA SER A 139 -12.68 -4.72 -13.60
C SER A 139 -12.50 -6.18 -13.21
N MET A 140 -12.70 -6.52 -11.93
CA MET A 140 -12.57 -7.88 -11.39
C MET A 140 -13.76 -8.81 -11.71
N LYS A 141 -14.85 -8.27 -12.28
CA LYS A 141 -16.04 -9.05 -12.68
C LYS A 141 -16.00 -9.51 -14.15
N LYS A 142 -15.05 -9.00 -14.94
CA LYS A 142 -14.85 -9.35 -16.35
C LYS A 142 -13.84 -10.48 -16.48
#